data_AF-A0A948U0X4-F1
#
_entry.id   AF-A0A948U0X4-F1
#
_cell.length_a   1.000
_cell.length_b   1.000
_cell.length_c   1.000
_cell.angle_alpha   90.00
_cell.angle_beta   90.00
_cell.angle_gamma   90.00
#
_symmetry.space_group_name_H-M   'P 1'
#
loop_
_entity.id
_entity.type
_entity.pdbx_description
1 polymer ?
#
loop_
_entity_poly.entity_id
_entity_poly.type
_entity_poly.pdbx_seq_one_letter_code
_entity_poly.pdbx_strand_id
1 'polypeptide(L)'
;MDYAALKTYILANYPAEAAAGADEPIAQAMNSDTVTGYKPTEIGVGTILEAIGLAAGNGLLDVLYATPDFRHVKPLLEQGRLRLDSALVRGTLDGMVTAGALTQANADKLKAVAQVQVPAFGQFISNADVAKALRG
;
A
#
# COMPACT_ATOMS: atom_id res chain seq x y z
N MET A 1 -12.12 -18.91 -0.79
CA MET A 1 -12.80 -17.65 -1.14
C MET A 1 -14.02 -17.51 -0.24
N ASP A 2 -14.21 -16.34 0.36
CA ASP A 2 -15.39 -16.03 1.16
C ASP A 2 -16.51 -15.50 0.24
N TYR A 3 -17.41 -16.39 -0.18
CA TYR A 3 -18.50 -16.04 -1.09
C TYR A 3 -19.58 -15.18 -0.43
N ALA A 4 -19.69 -15.19 0.91
CA ALA A 4 -20.62 -14.33 1.63
C ALA A 4 -20.13 -12.88 1.61
N ALA A 5 -18.84 -12.65 1.89
CA ALA A 5 -18.22 -11.34 1.76
C ALA A 5 -18.28 -10.82 0.31
N LEU A 6 -18.03 -11.70 -0.67
CA LEU A 6 -18.12 -11.35 -2.09
C LEU A 6 -19.54 -10.91 -2.48
N LYS A 7 -20.57 -11.64 -2.02
CA LYS A 7 -21.97 -11.28 -2.25
C LYS A 7 -22.30 -9.90 -1.66
N THR A 8 -21.90 -9.64 -0.41
CA THR A 8 -22.13 -8.33 0.24
C THR A 8 -21.44 -7.21 -0.53
N TYR A 9 -20.21 -7.42 -0.98
CA TYR A 9 -19.49 -6.43 -1.78
C TYR A 9 -20.18 -6.14 -3.12
N ILE A 10 -20.60 -7.18 -3.85
CA ILE A 10 -21.26 -7.03 -5.14
C ILE A 10 -22.57 -6.26 -4.99
N LEU A 11 -23.41 -6.62 -4.02
CA LEU A 11 -24.71 -5.98 -3.81
C LEU A 11 -24.58 -4.52 -3.34
N ALA A 12 -23.48 -4.16 -2.69
CA ALA A 12 -23.21 -2.78 -2.28
C ALA A 12 -22.72 -1.89 -3.43
N ASN A 13 -21.94 -2.44 -4.37
CA ASN A 13 -21.22 -1.65 -5.38
C ASN A 13 -21.77 -1.78 -6.81
N TYR A 14 -22.40 -2.91 -7.16
CA TYR A 14 -22.96 -3.18 -8.50
C TYR A 14 -24.40 -3.73 -8.42
N PRO A 15 -25.32 -3.05 -7.74
CA PRO A 15 -26.67 -3.57 -7.51
C PRO A 15 -27.49 -3.74 -8.80
N ALA A 16 -27.27 -2.88 -9.81
CA ALA A 16 -28.02 -2.92 -11.07
C ALA A 16 -27.59 -4.10 -11.94
N GLU A 17 -26.29 -4.33 -12.05
CA GLU A 17 -25.68 -5.45 -12.77
C GLU A 17 -26.04 -6.77 -12.12
N ALA A 18 -26.05 -6.83 -10.77
CA ALA A 18 -26.46 -8.00 -10.02
C ALA A 18 -27.94 -8.35 -10.28
N ALA A 19 -28.82 -7.33 -10.32
CA ALA A 19 -30.22 -7.53 -10.66
C ALA A 19 -30.42 -7.99 -12.12
N ALA A 20 -29.54 -7.58 -13.03
CA ALA A 20 -29.55 -7.97 -14.44
C ALA A 20 -28.91 -9.35 -14.72
N GLY A 21 -28.26 -9.97 -13.73
CA GLY A 21 -27.51 -11.23 -13.92
C GLY A 21 -26.24 -11.06 -14.76
N ALA A 22 -25.66 -9.87 -14.78
CA ALA A 22 -24.50 -9.50 -15.59
C ALA A 22 -23.17 -9.86 -14.89
N ASP A 23 -22.94 -11.16 -14.68
CA ASP A 23 -21.81 -11.64 -13.87
C ASP A 23 -20.43 -11.30 -14.45
N GLU A 24 -20.29 -11.38 -15.78
CA GLU A 24 -19.03 -11.06 -16.48
C GLU A 24 -18.69 -9.57 -16.35
N PRO A 25 -19.61 -8.61 -16.62
CA PRO A 25 -19.38 -7.21 -16.32
C PRO A 25 -19.03 -6.91 -14.86
N ILE A 26 -19.67 -7.58 -13.89
CA ILE A 26 -19.33 -7.42 -12.47
C ILE A 26 -17.88 -7.84 -12.21
N ALA A 27 -17.49 -9.03 -12.69
CA ALA A 27 -16.12 -9.51 -12.52
C ALA A 27 -15.10 -8.53 -13.14
N GLN A 28 -15.37 -8.02 -14.35
CA GLN A 28 -14.49 -7.05 -15.01
C GLN A 28 -14.41 -5.72 -14.26
N ALA A 29 -15.53 -5.19 -13.77
CA ALA A 29 -15.56 -3.96 -12.98
C ALA A 29 -14.79 -4.13 -11.66
N MET A 30 -15.04 -5.21 -10.92
CA MET A 30 -14.35 -5.53 -9.68
C MET A 30 -12.83 -5.67 -9.83
N ASN A 31 -12.38 -6.27 -10.93
CA ASN A 31 -10.96 -6.44 -11.20
C ASN A 31 -10.29 -5.15 -11.71
N SER A 32 -11.09 -4.17 -12.16
CA SER A 32 -10.62 -2.84 -12.57
C SER A 32 -10.57 -1.86 -11.39
N ASP A 33 -11.39 -2.08 -10.37
CA ASP A 33 -11.37 -1.31 -9.14
C ASP A 33 -10.15 -1.70 -8.29
N THR A 34 -9.22 -0.74 -8.15
CA THR A 34 -7.99 -0.93 -7.38
C THR A 34 -7.90 -0.02 -6.17
N VAL A 35 -7.24 -0.51 -5.13
CA VAL A 35 -6.86 0.27 -3.95
C VAL A 35 -5.34 0.23 -3.78
N THR A 36 -4.80 1.20 -3.05
CA THR A 36 -3.38 1.24 -2.72
C THR A 36 -3.04 0.12 -1.74
N GLY A 37 -2.32 -0.88 -2.22
CA GLY A 37 -1.64 -1.90 -1.43
C GLY A 37 -0.15 -1.61 -1.26
N TYR A 38 0.54 -2.50 -0.55
CA TYR A 38 2.00 -2.44 -0.36
C TYR A 38 2.62 -3.79 -0.66
N LYS A 39 3.67 -3.79 -1.49
CA LYS A 39 4.45 -5.00 -1.78
C LYS A 39 5.69 -5.05 -0.87
N PRO A 40 6.19 -6.24 -0.51
CA PRO A 40 7.48 -6.40 0.16
C PRO A 40 8.58 -5.57 -0.53
N THR A 41 9.06 -4.55 0.19
CA THR A 41 10.07 -3.62 -0.35
C THR A 41 11.06 -3.29 0.76
N GLU A 42 12.30 -3.71 0.54
CA GLU A 42 13.43 -3.36 1.37
C GLU A 42 14.09 -2.09 0.82
N ILE A 43 14.39 -1.13 1.70
CA ILE A 43 15.02 0.14 1.36
C ILE A 43 16.27 0.36 2.19
N GLY A 44 17.20 1.13 1.63
CA GLY A 44 18.39 1.61 2.32
C GLY A 44 18.63 3.09 2.14
N VAL A 45 19.80 3.53 2.61
CA VAL A 45 20.28 4.91 2.45
C VAL A 45 20.20 5.36 0.99
N GLY A 46 20.73 4.55 0.05
CA GLY A 46 20.70 4.86 -1.38
C GLY A 46 19.28 5.08 -1.92
N THR A 47 18.35 4.17 -1.60
CA THR A 47 16.95 4.27 -2.03
C THR A 47 16.27 5.54 -1.52
N ILE A 48 16.56 5.95 -0.28
CA ILE A 48 16.03 7.20 0.30
C ILE A 48 16.55 8.40 -0.51
N LEU A 49 17.86 8.46 -0.74
CA LEU A 49 18.48 9.55 -1.48
C LEU A 49 17.94 9.66 -2.92
N GLU A 50 17.70 8.52 -3.59
CA GLU A 50 17.11 8.48 -4.93
C GLU A 50 15.64 8.93 -4.94
N ALA A 51 14.85 8.53 -3.94
CA ALA A 51 13.41 8.80 -3.89
C ALA A 51 13.08 10.27 -3.59
N ILE A 52 13.81 10.91 -2.67
CA ILE A 52 13.51 12.28 -2.22
C ILE A 52 14.59 13.31 -2.55
N GLY A 53 15.68 12.87 -3.19
CA GLY A 53 16.81 13.70 -3.58
C GLY A 53 17.82 13.92 -2.45
N LEU A 54 19.06 14.28 -2.82
CA LEU A 54 20.19 14.38 -1.89
C LEU A 54 19.96 15.34 -0.72
N ALA A 55 19.37 16.51 -0.97
CA ALA A 55 19.17 17.52 0.08
C ALA A 55 18.18 17.03 1.16
N ALA A 56 17.00 16.59 0.75
CA ALA A 56 15.99 16.10 1.68
C ALA A 56 16.38 14.75 2.29
N GLY A 57 17.03 13.89 1.50
CA GLY A 57 17.54 12.59 1.93
C GLY A 57 18.59 12.72 3.03
N ASN A 58 19.59 13.58 2.84
CA ASN A 58 20.61 13.82 3.87
C ASN A 58 19.99 14.41 5.14
N GLY A 59 19.08 15.38 5.04
CA GLY A 59 18.40 15.93 6.21
C GLY A 59 17.60 14.88 7.01
N LEU A 60 16.89 13.99 6.33
CA LEU A 60 16.19 12.87 6.96
C LEU A 60 17.18 11.92 7.65
N LEU A 61 18.27 11.55 6.96
CA LEU A 61 19.29 10.66 7.50
C LEU A 61 19.98 11.28 8.72
N ASP A 62 20.32 12.57 8.69
CA ASP A 62 20.93 13.27 9.82
C ASP A 62 20.04 13.18 11.07
N VAL A 63 18.73 13.39 10.92
CA VAL A 63 17.77 13.23 12.04
C VAL A 63 17.72 11.78 12.54
N LEU A 64 17.67 10.80 11.63
CA LEU A 64 17.67 9.38 11.97
C LEU A 64 18.93 8.97 12.73
N TYR A 65 20.11 9.42 12.26
CA TYR A 65 21.41 9.10 12.85
C TYR A 65 21.66 9.85 14.16
N ALA A 66 21.14 11.08 14.31
CA ALA A 66 21.22 11.84 15.55
C ALA A 66 20.30 11.27 16.66
N THR A 67 19.18 10.65 16.30
CA THR A 67 18.21 10.14 17.28
C THR A 67 18.64 8.76 17.85
N PRO A 68 18.78 8.61 19.18
CA PRO A 68 19.22 7.35 19.79
C PRO A 68 18.23 6.18 19.67
N ASP A 69 16.92 6.48 19.61
CA ASP A 69 15.86 5.46 19.54
C ASP A 69 15.92 4.64 18.24
N PHE A 70 16.48 5.22 17.17
CA PHE A 70 16.66 4.55 15.89
C PHE A 70 17.96 3.71 15.80
N ARG A 71 18.66 3.45 16.92
CA ARG A 71 19.91 2.67 16.94
C ARG A 71 19.84 1.31 16.23
N HIS A 72 18.67 0.67 16.21
CA HIS A 72 18.46 -0.61 15.50
C HIS A 72 17.90 -0.46 14.09
N VAL A 73 17.43 0.74 13.72
CA VAL A 73 16.98 1.08 12.36
C VAL A 73 18.18 1.45 11.47
N LYS A 74 19.18 2.14 12.03
CA LYS A 74 20.42 2.52 11.34
C LYS A 74 21.09 1.35 10.59
N PRO A 75 21.41 0.20 11.22
CA PRO A 75 22.02 -0.92 10.52
C PRO A 75 21.09 -1.54 9.46
N LEU A 76 19.76 -1.45 9.62
CA LEU A 76 18.82 -1.92 8.59
C LEU A 76 18.86 -1.02 7.35
N LEU A 77 18.99 0.29 7.53
CA LEU A 77 19.15 1.24 6.43
C LEU A 77 20.48 1.08 5.69
N GLU A 78 21.56 0.82 6.44
CA GLU A 78 22.89 0.57 5.87
C GLU A 78 22.94 -0.73 5.07
N GLN A 79 22.25 -1.77 5.54
CA GLN A 79 22.13 -3.05 4.84
C GLN A 79 21.11 -3.03 3.70
N GLY A 80 20.32 -1.95 3.58
CA GLY A 80 19.23 -1.88 2.61
C GLY A 80 18.08 -2.83 2.90
N ARG A 81 17.83 -3.13 4.18
CA ARG A 81 16.87 -4.14 4.66
C ARG A 81 15.70 -3.55 5.45
N LEU A 82 15.55 -2.23 5.47
CA LEU A 82 14.41 -1.62 6.14
C LEU A 82 13.13 -1.87 5.32
N ARG A 83 12.11 -2.49 5.93
CA ARG A 83 10.88 -2.88 5.24
C ARG A 83 9.88 -1.73 5.17
N LEU A 84 9.71 -1.15 3.99
CA LEU A 84 8.82 -0.01 3.77
C LEU A 84 7.35 -0.43 3.62
N ASP A 85 7.07 -1.70 3.34
CA ASP A 85 5.71 -2.27 3.39
C ASP A 85 5.13 -2.33 4.81
N SER A 86 6.00 -2.34 5.82
CA SER A 86 5.61 -2.34 7.23
C SER A 86 4.81 -1.09 7.58
N ALA A 87 3.62 -1.28 8.15
CA ALA A 87 2.80 -0.19 8.67
C ALA A 87 3.53 0.63 9.74
N LEU A 88 4.40 -0.01 10.53
CA LEU A 88 5.21 0.67 11.54
C LEU A 88 6.20 1.65 10.91
N VAL A 89 6.91 1.24 9.86
CA VAL A 89 7.88 2.10 9.17
C VAL A 89 7.15 3.27 8.48
N ARG A 90 6.02 3.00 7.84
CA ARG A 90 5.19 4.06 7.22
C ARG A 90 4.63 5.04 8.23
N GLY A 91 4.14 4.55 9.36
CA GLY A 91 3.68 5.39 10.48
C GLY A 91 4.82 6.20 11.11
N THR A 92 6.04 5.67 11.11
CA THR A 92 7.23 6.42 11.56
C THR A 92 7.52 7.60 10.63
N LEU A 93 7.40 7.42 9.31
CA LEU A 93 7.53 8.52 8.34
C LEU A 93 6.47 9.60 8.59
N ASP A 94 5.22 9.23 8.89
CA ASP A 94 4.16 10.17 9.27
C ASP A 94 4.45 10.92 10.58
N GLY A 95 5.01 10.21 11.56
CA GLY A 95 5.52 10.82 12.79
C GLY A 95 6.62 11.84 12.53
N MET A 96 7.53 11.56 11.59
CA MET A 96 8.59 12.48 11.19
C MET A 96 8.07 13.71 10.46
N VAL A 97 6.98 13.57 9.69
CA VAL A 97 6.28 14.74 9.12
C VAL A 97 5.71 15.61 10.23
N THR A 98 5.04 14.99 11.20
CA THR A 98 4.46 15.69 12.35
C THR A 98 5.53 16.41 13.18
N ALA A 99 6.72 15.81 13.33
CA ALA A 99 7.86 16.39 14.03
C ALA A 99 8.63 17.45 13.21
N GLY A 100 8.24 17.72 11.96
CA GLY A 100 8.91 18.69 11.08
C GLY A 100 10.25 18.23 10.50
N ALA A 101 10.64 16.97 10.72
CA ALA A 101 11.86 16.37 10.18
C ALA A 101 11.74 15.95 8.71
N LEU A 102 10.50 15.82 8.21
CA LEU A 102 10.18 15.42 6.84
C LEU A 102 8.98 16.22 6.33
N THR A 103 8.90 16.50 5.04
CA THR A 103 7.69 17.10 4.46
C THR A 103 6.70 16.00 4.05
N GLN A 104 5.40 16.30 4.03
CA GLN A 104 4.38 15.35 3.57
C GLN A 104 4.71 14.81 2.16
N ALA A 105 5.09 15.70 1.24
CA ALA A 105 5.44 15.33 -0.12
C ALA A 105 6.63 14.36 -0.19
N ASN A 106 7.63 14.50 0.68
CA ASN A 106 8.77 13.58 0.72
C ASN A 106 8.40 12.25 1.38
N ALA A 107 7.56 12.26 2.42
CA ALA A 107 7.02 11.04 3.00
C ALA A 107 6.21 10.24 1.98
N ASP A 108 5.37 10.91 1.19
CA ASP A 108 4.56 10.28 0.14
C ASP A 108 5.43 9.66 -0.95
N LYS A 109 6.49 10.37 -1.40
CA LYS A 109 7.48 9.82 -2.34
C LYS A 109 8.15 8.56 -1.80
N LEU A 110 8.54 8.55 -0.52
CA LEU A 110 9.13 7.36 0.09
C LEU A 110 8.12 6.21 0.11
N LYS A 111 6.90 6.43 0.61
CA LYS A 111 5.87 5.39 0.65
C LYS A 111 5.53 4.85 -0.74
N ALA A 112 5.52 5.72 -1.76
CA ALA A 112 5.24 5.35 -3.14
C ALA A 112 6.19 4.27 -3.68
N VAL A 113 7.42 4.16 -3.17
CA VAL A 113 8.39 3.11 -3.55
C VAL A 113 7.84 1.70 -3.27
N ALA A 114 7.03 1.54 -2.22
CA ALA A 114 6.42 0.27 -1.85
C ALA A 114 4.95 0.14 -2.28
N GLN A 115 4.33 1.23 -2.76
CA GLN A 115 2.92 1.22 -3.16
C GLN A 115 2.71 0.46 -4.46
N VAL A 116 1.62 -0.28 -4.49
CA VAL A 116 1.12 -0.98 -5.68
C VAL A 116 -0.39 -0.84 -5.73
N GLN A 117 -0.96 -0.85 -6.92
CA GLN A 117 -2.40 -1.00 -7.08
C GLN A 117 -2.74 -2.49 -6.95
N VAL A 118 -3.65 -2.81 -6.03
CA VAL A 118 -4.17 -4.17 -5.82
C VAL A 118 -5.68 -4.16 -6.03
N PRO A 119 -6.29 -5.30 -6.44
CA PRO A 119 -7.74 -5.39 -6.56
C PRO A 119 -8.43 -4.98 -5.25
N ALA A 120 -9.50 -4.19 -5.32
CA ALA A 120 -10.20 -3.67 -4.15
C ALA A 120 -10.73 -4.77 -3.22
N PHE A 121 -11.16 -5.90 -3.80
CA PHE A 121 -11.60 -7.07 -3.04
C PHE A 121 -10.43 -7.96 -2.53
N GLY A 122 -9.19 -7.59 -2.82
CA GLY A 122 -7.99 -8.29 -2.36
C GLY A 122 -7.59 -9.54 -3.18
N GLN A 123 -8.40 -9.93 -4.17
CA GLN A 123 -8.10 -11.02 -5.09
C GLN A 123 -8.84 -10.82 -6.42
N PHE A 124 -8.35 -11.48 -7.47
CA PHE A 124 -9.04 -11.50 -8.75
C PHE A 124 -10.33 -12.33 -8.65
N ILE A 125 -11.41 -11.82 -9.24
CA ILE A 125 -12.73 -12.46 -9.23
C ILE A 125 -13.07 -12.95 -10.63
N SER A 126 -13.41 -14.24 -10.75
CA SER A 126 -13.92 -14.80 -11.99
C SER A 126 -15.44 -14.63 -12.09
N ASN A 127 -15.98 -14.70 -13.31
CA ASN A 127 -17.42 -14.79 -13.55
C ASN A 127 -18.07 -15.95 -12.76
N ALA A 128 -17.41 -17.12 -12.71
CA ALA A 128 -17.90 -18.26 -11.94
C ALA A 128 -17.98 -17.94 -10.43
N ASP A 129 -17.07 -17.13 -9.89
CA ASP A 129 -17.11 -16.72 -8.48
C ASP A 129 -18.25 -15.74 -8.20
N VAL A 130 -18.55 -14.83 -9.15
CA VAL A 130 -19.72 -13.93 -9.07
C VAL A 130 -21.01 -14.75 -9.10
N ALA A 131 -21.14 -15.66 -10.06
CA ALA A 131 -22.30 -16.53 -10.18
C ALA A 131 -22.54 -17.33 -8.90
N LYS A 132 -21.48 -17.93 -8.36
CA LYS A 132 -21.52 -18.69 -7.11
C LYS A 132 -21.85 -17.83 -5.89
N ALA A 133 -21.30 -16.62 -5.78
CA ALA A 133 -21.62 -15.71 -4.68
C ALA A 133 -23.08 -15.25 -4.69
N LEU A 134 -23.62 -14.94 -5.87
CA LEU A 134 -24.99 -14.43 -5.98
C LEU A 134 -26.04 -15.53 -5.88
N ARG A 135 -25.80 -16.68 -6.51
CA ARG A 135 -26.82 -17.71 -6.81
C ARG A 135 -26.60 -19.07 -6.15
N GLY A 136 -25.44 -19.33 -5.54
CA GLY A 136 -25.13 -20.58 -4.84
C GLY A 136 -24.52 -21.64 -5.76
#